data_AF-A0A9X8H2F5-F1
#
_entry.id   AF-A0A9X8H2F5-F1
#
_cell.length_a   1.000
_cell.length_b   1.000
_cell.length_c   1.000
_cell.angle_alpha   90.00
_cell.angle_beta   90.00
_cell.angle_gamma   90.00
#
_symmetry.space_group_name_H-M   'P 1'
#
loop_
_entity.id
_entity.type
_entity.pdbx_description
1 polymer ?
#
loop_
_entity_poly.entity_id
_entity_poly.type
_entity_poly.pdbx_seq_one_letter_code
_entity_poly.pdbx_strand_id
1 'polypeptide(L)'
;MSSEVGVDASFQSQMYALTKLVEARTINNDDVLGVEVSSEALHRYYVLGLGNTAGTSDHHGIDTVLGDLRTVRSYLRSHDFTFPVVITDTMDMYTKFPKLYNETAEEGAHFTFTRFQEHQFLAKRAGKLIELHATGWSSAERISSDQGVFTRDLRTLAARQNLNSYYFTAFDSTFGTNKTKRSFGIYDVNRNIKLNMRLRVYPLYPVRLWAAGGNVIKAYGYWNTDNSANKNPGRVYAAKPYIGPPGNLDDEIWQWDAENNRLYSTSSNMCLESFGNKTQTLRTSPCSKRNPNQKWEIVNKTIVSQNHAKFCIHVDVDHPPNDDGTLEVAIFPCNRLPHQEISLQGTSFEPLEIKIKAHGGILTETSGKLTWQTTRVKGRRNLGRQTWTYNPVTQLIASSSRNYENRHCLEAPRRINSARLVFKLCSSDVNQKWVVNDITGQIHHATHIGFCLDGHKDGLVYLAWCDKNNPNQQWSIKPLRDDMGGI
;
A
#
# COMPACT_ATOMS: atom_id res chain seq x y z
N MET A 1 -10.48 -22.29 1.37
CA MET A 1 -10.95 -23.66 1.67
C MET A 1 -10.91 -23.89 3.19
N SER A 2 -12.02 -24.17 3.90
CA SER A 2 -12.01 -24.79 5.27
C SER A 2 -13.42 -25.16 5.79
N SER A 3 -13.49 -26.18 6.65
CA SER A 3 -14.67 -26.63 7.41
C SER A 3 -14.44 -26.56 8.91
N GLU A 4 -15.49 -26.74 9.70
CA GLU A 4 -15.55 -26.45 11.14
C GLU A 4 -14.66 -27.32 12.06
N VAL A 5 -13.92 -28.31 11.55
CA VAL A 5 -13.10 -29.21 12.38
C VAL A 5 -11.78 -29.57 11.70
N GLY A 6 -10.65 -29.07 12.23
CA GLY A 6 -9.29 -29.49 11.84
C GLY A 6 -8.77 -29.00 10.48
N VAL A 7 -7.45 -29.03 10.30
CA VAL A 7 -6.75 -28.58 9.07
C VAL A 7 -7.09 -29.47 7.86
N ASP A 8 -7.49 -30.72 8.10
CA ASP A 8 -7.54 -31.77 7.07
C ASP A 8 -8.96 -32.08 6.53
N ALA A 9 -10.02 -31.80 7.30
CA ALA A 9 -11.32 -32.45 7.10
C ALA A 9 -12.10 -32.04 5.83
N SER A 10 -11.62 -31.09 5.03
CA SER A 10 -12.32 -30.67 3.80
C SER A 10 -11.43 -30.38 2.60
N PHE A 11 -10.10 -30.51 2.70
CA PHE A 11 -9.22 -30.17 1.58
C PHE A 11 -9.52 -31.05 0.36
N GLN A 12 -9.60 -32.36 0.54
CA GLN A 12 -9.83 -33.30 -0.57
C GLN A 12 -11.15 -33.05 -1.32
N SER A 13 -12.25 -32.80 -0.60
CA SER A 13 -13.54 -32.54 -1.22
C SER A 13 -13.57 -31.19 -1.95
N GLN A 14 -12.90 -30.18 -1.40
CA GLN A 14 -12.81 -28.86 -2.04
C GLN A 14 -11.83 -28.85 -3.21
N MET A 15 -10.75 -29.62 -3.14
CA MET A 15 -9.85 -29.85 -4.27
C MET A 15 -10.58 -30.55 -5.41
N TYR A 16 -11.39 -31.58 -5.11
CA TYR A 16 -12.25 -32.22 -6.12
C TYR A 16 -13.25 -31.23 -6.75
N ALA A 17 -13.86 -30.35 -5.95
CA ALA A 17 -14.73 -29.30 -6.51
C ALA A 17 -13.96 -28.35 -7.43
N LEU A 18 -12.74 -27.94 -7.05
CA LEU A 18 -11.88 -27.10 -7.88
C LEU A 18 -11.51 -27.79 -9.20
N THR A 19 -11.17 -29.08 -9.18
CA THR A 19 -10.86 -29.81 -10.42
C THR A 19 -12.05 -29.83 -11.36
N LYS A 20 -13.27 -30.01 -10.83
CA LYS A 20 -14.49 -29.94 -11.65
C LYS A 20 -14.74 -28.57 -12.28
N LEU A 21 -14.45 -27.48 -11.58
CA LEU A 21 -14.55 -26.14 -12.17
C LEU A 21 -13.55 -25.96 -13.32
N VAL A 22 -12.31 -26.44 -13.14
CA VAL A 22 -11.27 -26.40 -14.17
C VAL A 22 -11.65 -27.25 -15.39
N GLU A 23 -12.03 -28.50 -15.18
CA GLU A 23 -12.43 -29.44 -16.23
C GLU A 23 -13.64 -28.92 -17.03
N ALA A 24 -14.61 -28.31 -16.35
CA ALA A 24 -15.79 -27.73 -16.96
C ALA A 24 -15.53 -26.37 -17.63
N ARG A 25 -14.31 -25.82 -17.55
CA ARG A 25 -13.93 -24.49 -18.07
C ARG A 25 -14.84 -23.37 -17.55
N THR A 26 -15.32 -23.49 -16.32
CA THR A 26 -16.17 -22.46 -15.68
C THR A 26 -15.37 -21.32 -15.08
N ILE A 27 -14.04 -21.48 -15.01
CA ILE A 27 -13.09 -20.46 -14.58
C ILE A 27 -11.97 -20.31 -15.62
N ASN A 28 -11.40 -19.11 -15.70
CA ASN A 28 -10.26 -18.75 -16.54
C ASN A 28 -9.34 -17.75 -15.79
N ASN A 29 -8.32 -17.22 -16.47
CA ASN A 29 -7.34 -16.31 -15.86
C ASN A 29 -7.85 -14.89 -15.63
N ASP A 30 -8.95 -14.52 -16.29
CA ASP A 30 -9.51 -13.18 -16.32
C ASP A 30 -10.72 -13.04 -15.38
N ASP A 31 -11.43 -14.14 -15.04
CA ASP A 31 -12.58 -14.15 -14.13
C ASP A 31 -12.28 -14.58 -12.68
N VAL A 32 -11.09 -15.16 -12.43
CA VAL A 32 -10.61 -15.51 -11.09
C VAL A 32 -9.43 -14.64 -10.68
N LEU A 33 -9.62 -13.89 -9.59
CA LEU A 33 -8.56 -13.06 -9.01
C LEU A 33 -7.44 -13.91 -8.38
N GLY A 34 -7.81 -14.93 -7.62
CA GLY A 34 -6.91 -15.87 -6.93
C GLY A 34 -7.64 -16.96 -6.16
N VAL A 35 -6.88 -17.91 -5.62
CA VAL A 35 -7.40 -19.05 -4.83
C VAL A 35 -6.73 -19.10 -3.45
N GLU A 36 -7.56 -19.19 -2.42
CA GLU A 36 -7.13 -19.35 -1.03
C GLU A 36 -7.23 -20.83 -0.60
N VAL A 37 -6.08 -21.45 -0.36
CA VAL A 37 -6.01 -22.90 -0.04
C VAL A 37 -6.32 -23.22 1.42
N SER A 38 -6.33 -22.21 2.28
CA SER A 38 -6.71 -22.31 3.68
C SER A 38 -7.45 -21.04 4.07
N SER A 39 -8.44 -21.13 4.94
CA SER A 39 -9.04 -19.97 5.61
C SER A 39 -9.16 -20.29 7.11
N GLU A 40 -8.46 -19.53 7.95
CA GLU A 40 -8.38 -19.73 9.42
C GLU A 40 -7.84 -21.11 9.85
N ALA A 41 -7.16 -21.86 8.97
CA ALA A 41 -6.77 -23.23 9.24
C ALA A 41 -5.73 -23.31 10.36
N LEU A 42 -4.73 -22.42 10.36
CA LEU A 42 -3.72 -22.33 11.42
C LEU A 42 -4.35 -21.78 12.70
N HIS A 43 -5.29 -20.84 12.61
CA HIS A 43 -6.04 -20.36 13.77
C HIS A 43 -6.78 -21.50 14.46
N ARG A 44 -7.53 -22.28 13.68
CA ARG A 44 -8.28 -23.42 14.20
C ARG A 44 -7.36 -24.48 14.77
N TYR A 45 -6.20 -24.72 14.19
CA TYR A 45 -5.27 -25.72 14.71
C TYR A 45 -4.54 -25.27 15.97
N TYR A 46 -3.82 -24.13 15.89
CA TYR A 46 -2.95 -23.68 16.97
C TYR A 46 -3.71 -22.94 18.07
N VAL A 47 -4.86 -22.31 17.82
CA VAL A 47 -5.63 -21.59 18.87
C VAL A 47 -6.71 -22.47 19.47
N LEU A 48 -7.56 -23.03 18.61
CA LEU A 48 -8.79 -23.68 19.04
C LEU A 48 -8.63 -25.19 19.17
N GLY A 49 -7.64 -25.76 18.48
CA GLY A 49 -7.51 -27.19 18.26
C GLY A 49 -6.29 -27.80 18.95
N LEU A 50 -5.90 -28.99 18.50
CA LEU A 50 -4.90 -29.83 19.15
C LEU A 50 -3.51 -29.18 19.25
N GLY A 51 -3.16 -28.30 18.31
CA GLY A 51 -1.91 -27.55 18.33
C GLY A 51 -1.85 -26.44 19.38
N ASN A 52 -2.92 -26.21 20.16
CA ASN A 52 -2.95 -25.14 21.17
C ASN A 52 -2.14 -25.42 22.44
N THR A 53 -1.75 -26.67 22.65
CA THR A 53 -0.83 -27.11 23.70
C THR A 53 0.57 -27.34 23.17
N ALA A 54 0.73 -27.37 21.84
CA ALA A 54 2.01 -27.57 21.21
C ALA A 54 2.76 -26.24 21.13
N GLY A 55 4.04 -26.24 21.53
CA GLY A 55 4.91 -25.07 21.42
C GLY A 55 5.24 -24.74 19.95
N THR A 56 6.11 -23.75 19.74
CA THR A 56 6.55 -23.30 18.40
C THR A 56 7.29 -24.36 17.57
N SER A 57 7.60 -25.52 18.15
CA SER A 57 8.22 -26.67 17.50
C SER A 57 7.23 -27.57 16.75
N ASP A 58 5.92 -27.41 16.95
CA ASP A 58 4.92 -28.15 16.21
C ASP A 58 4.66 -27.50 14.85
N HIS A 59 5.20 -28.15 13.81
CA HIS A 59 5.06 -27.70 12.43
C HIS A 59 3.90 -28.37 11.69
N HIS A 60 3.13 -29.26 12.32
CA HIS A 60 2.14 -30.07 11.61
C HIS A 60 1.10 -29.22 10.87
N GLY A 61 0.52 -28.22 11.53
CA GLY A 61 -0.45 -27.31 10.90
C GLY A 61 0.17 -26.53 9.72
N ILE A 62 1.39 -26.01 9.90
CA ILE A 62 2.13 -25.26 8.86
C ILE A 62 2.45 -26.15 7.67
N ASP A 63 3.04 -27.33 7.90
CA ASP A 63 3.46 -28.27 6.86
C ASP A 63 2.28 -28.77 6.04
N THR A 64 1.13 -29.00 6.70
CA THR A 64 -0.11 -29.41 6.03
C THR A 64 -0.58 -28.33 5.06
N VAL A 65 -0.74 -27.09 5.52
CA VAL A 65 -1.20 -25.97 4.69
C VAL A 65 -0.20 -25.65 3.56
N LEU A 66 1.10 -25.81 3.79
CA LEU A 66 2.13 -25.72 2.74
C LEU A 66 2.02 -26.85 1.72
N GLY A 67 1.69 -28.07 2.15
CA GLY A 67 1.40 -29.21 1.28
C GLY A 67 0.22 -28.93 0.36
N ASP A 68 -0.90 -28.47 0.92
CA ASP A 68 -2.11 -28.11 0.20
C ASP A 68 -1.85 -27.01 -0.84
N LEU A 69 -1.10 -25.97 -0.43
CA LEU A 69 -0.65 -24.91 -1.33
C LEU A 69 0.11 -25.45 -2.54
N ARG A 70 1.06 -26.37 -2.32
CA ARG A 70 1.87 -26.96 -3.40
C ARG A 70 1.00 -27.81 -4.33
N THR A 71 0.07 -28.58 -3.78
CA THR A 71 -0.85 -29.44 -4.54
C THR A 71 -1.75 -28.62 -5.45
N VAL A 72 -2.47 -27.64 -4.89
CA VAL A 72 -3.39 -26.77 -5.64
C VAL A 72 -2.63 -25.97 -6.70
N ARG A 73 -1.48 -25.39 -6.33
CA ARG A 73 -0.66 -24.62 -7.27
C ARG A 73 -0.16 -25.47 -8.42
N SER A 74 0.35 -26.67 -8.16
CA SER A 74 0.86 -27.55 -9.21
C SER A 74 -0.23 -27.95 -10.19
N TYR A 75 -1.41 -28.31 -9.68
CA TYR A 75 -2.57 -28.64 -10.51
C TYR A 75 -3.01 -27.47 -11.39
N LEU A 76 -3.17 -26.26 -10.83
CA LEU A 76 -3.60 -25.10 -11.60
C LEU A 76 -2.56 -24.69 -12.65
N ARG A 77 -1.27 -24.75 -12.30
CA ARG A 77 -0.18 -24.41 -13.24
C ARG A 77 -0.05 -25.42 -14.37
N SER A 78 -0.36 -26.71 -14.15
CA SER A 78 -0.41 -27.71 -15.24
C SER A 78 -1.58 -27.52 -16.21
N HIS A 79 -2.50 -26.60 -15.90
CA HIS A 79 -3.65 -26.24 -16.74
C HIS A 79 -3.58 -24.77 -17.18
N ASP A 80 -2.37 -24.19 -17.22
CA ASP A 80 -2.08 -22.83 -17.70
C ASP A 80 -2.79 -21.69 -16.93
N PHE A 81 -3.28 -21.97 -15.72
CA PHE A 81 -3.80 -20.91 -14.85
C PHE A 81 -2.65 -20.15 -14.21
N THR A 82 -2.74 -18.82 -14.21
CA THR A 82 -1.72 -17.89 -13.74
C THR A 82 -2.13 -17.08 -12.51
N PHE A 83 -3.38 -17.18 -12.08
CA PHE A 83 -3.81 -16.51 -10.85
C PHE A 83 -3.08 -17.04 -9.60
N PRO A 84 -2.97 -16.24 -8.53
CA PRO A 84 -2.19 -16.56 -7.36
C PRO A 84 -2.90 -17.65 -6.56
N VAL A 85 -2.11 -18.51 -5.96
CA VAL A 85 -2.57 -19.51 -4.99
C VAL A 85 -1.88 -19.17 -3.69
N VAL A 86 -2.68 -18.78 -2.69
CA VAL A 86 -2.21 -18.18 -1.44
C VAL A 86 -2.79 -18.91 -0.23
N ILE A 87 -2.08 -18.78 0.89
CA ILE A 87 -2.53 -19.18 2.22
C ILE A 87 -3.17 -17.94 2.84
N THR A 88 -4.40 -18.05 3.35
CA THR A 88 -5.02 -16.99 4.16
C THR A 88 -5.33 -17.51 5.56
N ASP A 89 -5.19 -16.62 6.53
CA ASP A 89 -5.48 -16.88 7.94
C ASP A 89 -5.78 -15.56 8.67
N THR A 90 -6.21 -15.64 9.92
CA THR A 90 -6.46 -14.47 10.77
C THR A 90 -5.18 -13.68 11.01
N MET A 91 -5.27 -12.35 11.06
CA MET A 91 -4.14 -11.46 11.41
C MET A 91 -3.49 -11.84 12.74
N ASP A 92 -4.29 -12.36 13.68
CA ASP A 92 -3.84 -12.84 14.98
C ASP A 92 -2.86 -14.00 14.85
N MET A 93 -2.94 -14.86 13.83
CA MET A 93 -2.00 -15.99 13.65
C MET A 93 -0.61 -15.57 13.22
N TYR A 94 -0.51 -14.44 12.55
CA TYR A 94 0.78 -13.87 12.24
C TYR A 94 1.41 -13.15 13.45
N THR A 95 0.64 -12.89 14.52
CA THR A 95 1.03 -12.10 15.70
C THR A 95 0.89 -12.81 17.05
N LYS A 96 0.47 -14.09 17.07
CA LYS A 96 0.19 -14.89 18.27
C LYS A 96 1.48 -15.18 19.05
N PHE A 97 1.94 -14.41 20.03
CA PHE A 97 1.29 -13.86 21.22
C PHE A 97 2.17 -12.68 21.74
N PRO A 98 1.65 -11.60 22.38
CA PRO A 98 1.02 -11.71 23.70
C PRO A 98 -0.22 -10.81 23.93
N LYS A 99 -1.33 -11.49 24.23
CA LYS A 99 -2.50 -11.12 25.04
C LYS A 99 -3.39 -9.92 24.62
N LEU A 100 -4.53 -10.32 24.03
CA LEU A 100 -5.93 -9.91 24.26
C LEU A 100 -6.25 -8.43 24.41
N TYR A 101 -7.05 -7.85 23.49
CA TYR A 101 -7.90 -6.70 23.82
C TYR A 101 -9.23 -6.64 23.05
N ASN A 102 -10.15 -5.94 23.71
CA ASN A 102 -11.51 -5.60 23.35
C ASN A 102 -11.46 -4.15 22.87
N GLU A 103 -11.51 -3.93 21.55
CA GLU A 103 -11.25 -2.63 20.93
C GLU A 103 -12.52 -2.02 20.31
N THR A 104 -12.55 -0.70 20.23
CA THR A 104 -13.65 0.03 19.60
C THR A 104 -13.50 0.08 18.08
N ALA A 105 -14.61 0.23 17.34
CA ALA A 105 -14.58 0.28 15.87
C ALA A 105 -13.79 1.48 15.31
N GLU A 106 -13.69 2.59 16.06
CA GLU A 106 -12.91 3.79 15.67
C GLU A 106 -11.39 3.54 15.72
N GLU A 107 -10.92 2.64 16.59
CA GLU A 107 -9.50 2.29 16.73
C GLU A 107 -9.12 1.04 15.92
N GLY A 108 -10.09 0.20 15.58
CA GLY A 108 -9.88 -1.09 14.91
C GLY A 108 -9.10 -1.02 13.60
N ALA A 109 -9.29 0.03 12.77
CA ALA A 109 -8.53 0.19 11.52
C ALA A 109 -7.06 0.57 11.77
N HIS A 110 -6.78 1.51 12.67
CA HIS A 110 -5.40 1.89 13.03
C HIS A 110 -4.67 0.73 13.72
N PHE A 111 -5.37 0.00 14.59
CA PHE A 111 -4.84 -1.20 15.21
C PHE A 111 -4.57 -2.34 14.21
N THR A 112 -5.44 -2.50 13.20
CA THR A 112 -5.18 -3.42 12.07
C THR A 112 -3.89 -3.03 11.37
N PHE A 113 -3.64 -1.73 11.17
CA PHE A 113 -2.41 -1.21 10.56
C PHE A 113 -1.15 -1.58 11.33
N THR A 114 -1.09 -1.27 12.63
CA THR A 114 0.10 -1.56 13.45
C THR A 114 0.43 -3.05 13.48
N ARG A 115 -0.59 -3.92 13.47
CA ARG A 115 -0.43 -5.37 13.40
C ARG A 115 0.06 -5.88 12.05
N PHE A 116 -0.45 -5.34 10.94
CA PHE A 116 -0.04 -5.85 9.62
C PHE A 116 1.27 -5.26 9.13
N GLN A 117 1.72 -4.10 9.62
CA GLN A 117 2.88 -3.42 9.05
C GLN A 117 4.15 -4.29 9.07
N GLU A 118 4.39 -5.06 10.13
CA GLU A 118 5.48 -6.04 10.15
C GLU A 118 5.42 -6.97 8.94
N HIS A 119 4.23 -7.54 8.71
CA HIS A 119 3.97 -8.47 7.61
C HIS A 119 4.02 -7.78 6.25
N GLN A 120 3.65 -6.50 6.15
CA GLN A 120 3.83 -5.71 4.93
C GLN A 120 5.31 -5.63 4.56
N PHE A 121 6.18 -5.33 5.52
CA PHE A 121 7.63 -5.29 5.30
C PHE A 121 8.20 -6.67 4.97
N LEU A 122 7.74 -7.73 5.64
CA LEU A 122 8.12 -9.11 5.34
C LEU A 122 7.70 -9.51 3.91
N ALA A 123 6.48 -9.17 3.51
CA ALA A 123 5.97 -9.41 2.17
C ALA A 123 6.75 -8.62 1.10
N LYS A 124 6.99 -7.32 1.33
CA LYS A 124 7.80 -6.48 0.44
C LYS A 124 9.20 -7.08 0.25
N ARG A 125 9.92 -7.45 1.32
CA ARG A 125 11.22 -8.16 1.24
C ARG A 125 11.15 -9.50 0.51
N ALA A 126 10.02 -10.19 0.63
CA ALA A 126 9.75 -11.43 -0.10
C ALA A 126 9.40 -11.21 -1.58
N GLY A 127 9.29 -9.96 -2.05
CA GLY A 127 8.86 -9.63 -3.41
C GLY A 127 7.39 -9.93 -3.65
N LYS A 128 6.55 -9.75 -2.63
CA LYS A 128 5.13 -10.09 -2.64
C LYS A 128 4.27 -8.88 -2.27
N LEU A 129 3.07 -8.84 -2.85
CA LEU A 129 2.00 -7.97 -2.40
C LEU A 129 1.32 -8.56 -1.15
N ILE A 130 0.75 -7.69 -0.32
CA ILE A 130 -0.15 -8.06 0.76
C ILE A 130 -1.57 -7.62 0.39
N GLU A 131 -2.54 -8.47 0.71
CA GLU A 131 -3.95 -8.20 0.50
C GLU A 131 -4.71 -8.48 1.78
N LEU A 132 -5.73 -7.67 2.06
CA LEU A 132 -6.60 -7.85 3.20
C LEU A 132 -7.88 -8.54 2.73
N HIS A 133 -8.01 -9.83 3.03
CA HIS A 133 -9.20 -10.62 2.68
C HIS A 133 -10.15 -10.72 3.87
N ALA A 134 -11.42 -11.03 3.58
CA ALA A 134 -12.44 -11.29 4.59
C ALA A 134 -12.61 -10.19 5.66
N THR A 135 -12.38 -8.93 5.28
CA THR A 135 -12.47 -7.80 6.20
C THR A 135 -13.91 -7.39 6.48
N GLY A 136 -14.16 -6.80 7.65
CA GLY A 136 -15.42 -6.13 7.95
C GLY A 136 -15.80 -6.21 9.42
N TRP A 137 -16.96 -5.65 9.74
CA TRP A 137 -17.49 -5.62 11.09
C TRP A 137 -18.93 -6.13 11.07
N SER A 138 -19.32 -6.84 12.12
CA SER A 138 -20.70 -7.29 12.35
C SER A 138 -21.36 -6.37 13.36
N SER A 139 -22.59 -5.96 13.12
CA SER A 139 -23.33 -5.14 14.09
C SER A 139 -24.08 -5.97 15.15
N ALA A 140 -24.00 -7.30 15.08
CA ALA A 140 -24.52 -8.27 16.06
C ALA A 140 -25.94 -7.94 16.57
N GLU A 141 -26.95 -8.27 15.75
CA GLU A 141 -28.40 -8.16 16.00
C GLU A 141 -29.06 -6.78 15.77
N ARG A 142 -28.35 -5.65 15.88
CA ARG A 142 -28.91 -4.33 15.52
C ARG A 142 -27.96 -3.57 14.60
N ILE A 143 -28.49 -2.84 13.62
CA ILE A 143 -27.67 -1.94 12.79
C ILE A 143 -27.00 -0.92 13.71
N SER A 144 -25.67 -1.01 13.83
CA SER A 144 -24.85 -0.09 14.63
C SER A 144 -24.08 0.86 13.72
N SER A 145 -23.76 2.06 14.23
CA SER A 145 -22.86 2.99 13.55
C SER A 145 -21.48 2.38 13.31
N ASP A 146 -21.05 1.49 14.19
CA ASP A 146 -19.71 0.90 14.25
C ASP A 146 -19.35 0.16 12.97
N GLN A 147 -20.33 -0.54 12.39
CA GLN A 147 -20.13 -1.25 11.13
C GLN A 147 -19.74 -0.32 9.98
N GLY A 148 -20.45 0.81 9.90
CA GLY A 148 -20.17 1.86 8.92
C GLY A 148 -18.83 2.52 9.19
N VAL A 149 -18.61 2.95 10.44
CA VAL A 149 -17.37 3.60 10.88
C VAL A 149 -16.15 2.76 10.53
N PHE A 150 -16.15 1.47 10.92
CA PHE A 150 -15.08 0.55 10.59
C PHE A 150 -14.88 0.42 9.08
N THR A 151 -15.96 0.23 8.31
CA THR A 151 -15.89 0.07 6.85
C THR A 151 -15.28 1.30 6.17
N ARG A 152 -15.69 2.51 6.59
CA ARG A 152 -15.12 3.78 6.10
C ARG A 152 -13.64 3.89 6.45
N ASP A 153 -13.28 3.59 7.69
CA ASP A 153 -11.91 3.77 8.19
C ASP A 153 -10.96 2.73 7.61
N LEU A 154 -11.41 1.48 7.43
CA LEU A 154 -10.69 0.45 6.71
C LEU A 154 -10.50 0.80 5.24
N ARG A 155 -11.54 1.29 4.54
CA ARG A 155 -11.41 1.70 3.14
C ARG A 155 -10.44 2.88 2.99
N THR A 156 -10.47 3.80 3.95
CA THR A 156 -9.51 4.91 4.03
C THR A 156 -8.09 4.40 4.28
N LEU A 157 -7.92 3.45 5.19
CA LEU A 157 -6.64 2.80 5.46
C LEU A 157 -6.10 2.09 4.20
N ALA A 158 -6.92 1.26 3.56
CA ALA A 158 -6.53 0.53 2.36
C ALA A 158 -6.07 1.48 1.25
N ALA A 159 -6.80 2.57 1.03
CA ALA A 159 -6.41 3.61 0.08
C ALA A 159 -5.09 4.31 0.47
N ARG A 160 -4.90 4.65 1.76
CA ARG A 160 -3.67 5.29 2.26
C ARG A 160 -2.44 4.38 2.13
N GLN A 161 -2.63 3.09 2.38
CA GLN A 161 -1.56 2.09 2.45
C GLN A 161 -1.35 1.35 1.14
N ASN A 162 -2.04 1.78 0.08
CA ASN A 162 -1.93 1.18 -1.24
C ASN A 162 -2.25 -0.34 -1.24
N LEU A 163 -3.29 -0.71 -0.49
CA LEU A 163 -3.71 -2.10 -0.29
C LEU A 163 -4.97 -2.42 -1.07
N ASN A 164 -5.02 -3.64 -1.61
CA ASN A 164 -6.28 -4.26 -1.98
C ASN A 164 -6.94 -4.82 -0.71
N SER A 165 -8.20 -4.45 -0.49
CA SER A 165 -9.02 -4.98 0.61
C SER A 165 -10.33 -5.53 0.07
N TYR A 166 -10.69 -6.74 0.49
CA TYR A 166 -11.91 -7.44 0.12
C TYR A 166 -12.79 -7.58 1.35
N TYR A 167 -14.01 -7.08 1.23
CA TYR A 167 -15.00 -7.13 2.30
C TYR A 167 -15.65 -8.52 2.33
N PHE A 168 -15.84 -9.08 3.52
CA PHE A 168 -16.19 -10.49 3.73
C PHE A 168 -17.44 -10.96 2.98
N THR A 169 -18.49 -10.15 2.95
CA THR A 169 -19.71 -10.46 2.18
C THR A 169 -20.40 -9.19 1.73
N ALA A 170 -20.94 -9.21 0.51
CA ALA A 170 -21.77 -8.13 0.02
C ALA A 170 -23.11 -8.07 0.77
N PHE A 171 -23.76 -9.22 0.98
CA PHE A 171 -25.12 -9.30 1.52
C PHE A 171 -25.15 -9.93 2.90
N ASP A 172 -26.09 -9.49 3.72
CA ASP A 172 -26.48 -10.22 4.92
C ASP A 172 -27.00 -11.61 4.58
N SER A 173 -26.61 -12.61 5.37
CA SER A 173 -27.06 -13.97 5.16
C SER A 173 -28.47 -14.19 5.72
N THR A 174 -29.33 -14.84 4.94
CA THR A 174 -30.62 -15.39 5.39
C THR A 174 -30.48 -16.79 6.00
N PHE A 175 -29.31 -17.43 5.87
CA PHE A 175 -29.08 -18.83 6.21
C PHE A 175 -28.31 -19.00 7.53
N GLY A 176 -28.68 -20.01 8.31
CA GLY A 176 -28.02 -20.40 9.55
C GLY A 176 -28.47 -19.62 10.81
N THR A 177 -28.07 -20.12 11.97
CA THR A 177 -28.35 -19.53 13.30
C THR A 177 -27.26 -18.54 13.75
N ASN A 178 -26.17 -18.41 12.97
CA ASN A 178 -25.05 -17.54 13.32
C ASN A 178 -25.43 -16.06 13.15
N LYS A 179 -25.69 -15.42 14.29
CA LYS A 179 -26.12 -14.02 14.43
C LYS A 179 -25.15 -13.02 13.78
N THR A 180 -23.85 -13.33 13.74
CA THR A 180 -22.82 -12.47 13.14
C THR A 180 -23.01 -12.37 11.62
N LYS A 181 -23.25 -13.49 10.94
CA LYS A 181 -23.41 -13.53 9.46
C LYS A 181 -24.69 -12.85 8.96
N ARG A 182 -25.68 -12.66 9.84
CA ARG A 182 -26.94 -11.97 9.52
C ARG A 182 -26.84 -10.45 9.46
N SER A 183 -25.71 -9.87 9.87
CA SER A 183 -25.53 -8.41 9.91
C SER A 183 -24.20 -7.93 9.33
N PHE A 184 -23.41 -8.82 8.71
CA PHE A 184 -22.07 -8.49 8.23
C PHE A 184 -22.06 -7.75 6.90
N GLY A 185 -23.07 -7.92 6.05
CA GLY A 185 -23.09 -7.40 4.68
C GLY A 185 -23.12 -5.88 4.60
N ILE A 186 -22.62 -5.36 3.48
CA ILE A 186 -22.79 -3.95 3.10
C ILE A 186 -24.25 -3.68 2.71
N TYR A 187 -24.88 -4.68 2.10
CA TYR A 187 -26.28 -4.70 1.71
C TYR A 187 -27.08 -5.59 2.67
N ASP A 188 -28.34 -5.23 2.90
CA ASP A 188 -29.29 -6.07 3.63
C ASP A 188 -29.69 -7.32 2.81
N VAL A 189 -30.51 -8.19 3.41
CA VAL A 189 -31.04 -9.41 2.77
C VAL A 189 -31.88 -9.13 1.52
N ASN A 190 -32.39 -7.91 1.36
CA ASN A 190 -33.18 -7.44 0.23
C ASN A 190 -32.32 -6.69 -0.81
N ARG A 191 -30.99 -6.73 -0.67
CA ARG A 191 -30.02 -6.06 -1.54
C ARG A 191 -30.08 -4.54 -1.51
N ASN A 192 -30.67 -3.93 -0.48
CA ASN A 192 -30.57 -2.49 -0.27
C ASN A 192 -29.28 -2.17 0.47
N ILE A 193 -28.56 -1.13 0.03
CA ILE A 193 -27.38 -0.65 0.78
C ILE A 193 -27.83 -0.17 2.17
N LYS A 194 -27.16 -0.63 3.22
CA LYS A 194 -27.50 -0.21 4.58
C LYS A 194 -27.20 1.27 4.80
N LEU A 195 -28.01 1.94 5.61
CA LEU A 195 -27.91 3.38 5.85
C LEU A 195 -26.54 3.77 6.44
N ASN A 196 -26.05 3.00 7.42
CA ASN A 196 -24.74 3.17 8.04
C ASN A 196 -23.57 2.93 7.07
N MET A 197 -23.79 2.31 5.91
CA MET A 197 -22.76 2.05 4.88
C MET A 197 -22.61 3.15 3.84
N ARG A 198 -23.51 4.15 3.83
CA ARG A 198 -23.44 5.29 2.88
C ARG A 198 -22.41 6.35 3.29
N LEU A 199 -21.25 5.92 3.77
CA LEU A 199 -20.21 6.82 4.25
C LEU A 199 -19.30 7.25 3.12
N ARG A 200 -19.06 8.57 3.05
CA ARG A 200 -18.10 9.14 2.12
C ARG A 200 -16.68 8.80 2.58
N VAL A 201 -15.85 8.38 1.64
CA VAL A 201 -14.40 8.39 1.80
C VAL A 201 -13.91 9.69 1.19
N TYR A 202 -13.15 10.44 1.97
CA TYR A 202 -12.59 11.70 1.52
C TYR A 202 -11.38 11.43 0.62
N PRO A 203 -11.28 12.11 -0.53
CA PRO A 203 -10.10 12.01 -1.37
C PRO A 203 -8.90 12.56 -0.60
N LEU A 204 -7.91 11.71 -0.40
CA LEU A 204 -6.64 12.09 0.17
C LEU A 204 -5.64 12.31 -0.96
N TYR A 205 -4.88 13.38 -0.85
CA TYR A 205 -3.91 13.76 -1.87
C TYR A 205 -2.51 13.31 -1.42
N PRO A 206 -1.92 12.27 -2.03
CA PRO A 206 -0.57 11.85 -1.71
C PRO A 206 0.43 12.91 -2.17
N VAL A 207 1.24 13.40 -1.24
CA VAL A 207 2.12 14.55 -1.39
C VAL A 207 3.48 14.28 -0.76
N ARG A 208 4.49 14.95 -1.28
CA ARG A 208 5.83 15.03 -0.73
C ARG A 208 6.10 16.44 -0.23
N LEU A 209 6.61 16.55 0.99
CA LEU A 209 6.93 17.84 1.61
C LEU A 209 8.39 18.18 1.35
N TRP A 210 8.66 18.97 0.31
CA TRP A 210 10.02 19.37 -0.05
C TRP A 210 10.47 20.55 0.79
N ALA A 211 11.68 20.44 1.34
CA ALA A 211 12.34 21.47 2.13
C ALA A 211 13.59 22.01 1.42
N ALA A 212 14.25 22.99 2.04
CA ALA A 212 15.52 23.53 1.58
C ALA A 212 16.59 22.45 1.36
N GLY A 213 17.54 22.74 0.46
CA GLY A 213 18.66 21.85 0.17
C GLY A 213 18.28 20.52 -0.50
N GLY A 214 17.11 20.42 -1.15
CA GLY A 214 16.68 19.18 -1.82
C GLY A 214 16.27 18.07 -0.84
N ASN A 215 16.01 18.40 0.42
CA ASN A 215 15.51 17.46 1.43
C ASN A 215 13.98 17.35 1.35
N VAL A 216 13.45 16.30 1.97
CA VAL A 216 12.02 16.07 2.14
C VAL A 216 11.75 15.75 3.59
N ILE A 217 10.59 16.16 4.10
CA ILE A 217 10.14 15.84 5.46
C ILE A 217 9.56 14.43 5.45
N LYS A 218 10.04 13.62 6.38
CA LYS A 218 9.72 12.20 6.54
C LYS A 218 9.21 11.92 7.95
N ALA A 219 8.56 10.77 8.13
CA ALA A 219 8.23 10.24 9.44
C ALA A 219 8.61 8.77 9.51
N TYR A 220 9.20 8.33 10.63
CA TYR A 220 9.49 6.91 10.82
C TYR A 220 8.20 6.11 11.02
N GLY A 221 8.08 5.00 10.28
CA GLY A 221 7.12 3.93 10.59
C GLY A 221 7.53 3.10 11.81
N TYR A 222 6.82 1.98 12.05
CA TYR A 222 7.13 1.05 13.14
C TYR A 222 8.24 0.05 12.79
N TRP A 223 8.57 -0.10 11.51
CA TRP A 223 9.53 -1.09 11.01
C TRP A 223 10.52 -0.47 10.03
N ASN A 224 11.77 -0.93 10.09
CA ASN A 224 12.82 -0.58 9.16
C ASN A 224 12.87 -1.56 7.98
N THR A 225 13.56 -1.18 6.91
CA THR A 225 13.72 -2.02 5.71
C THR A 225 14.50 -3.31 6.01
N ASP A 226 15.34 -3.32 7.04
CA ASP A 226 16.19 -4.43 7.47
C ASP A 226 15.53 -5.44 8.44
N ASN A 227 14.20 -5.37 8.62
CA ASN A 227 13.43 -6.24 9.52
C ASN A 227 13.61 -5.93 11.03
N SER A 228 14.27 -4.83 11.39
CA SER A 228 14.26 -4.35 12.77
C SER A 228 13.05 -3.45 13.05
N ALA A 229 12.53 -3.50 14.28
CA ALA A 229 11.58 -2.50 14.74
C ALA A 229 12.26 -1.13 14.81
N ASN A 230 11.56 -0.07 14.42
CA ASN A 230 12.09 1.28 14.54
C ASN A 230 12.15 1.69 16.02
N LYS A 231 13.25 2.32 16.44
CA LYS A 231 13.44 2.76 17.83
C LYS A 231 12.61 4.00 18.20
N ASN A 232 12.23 4.80 17.21
CA ASN A 232 11.54 6.09 17.37
C ASN A 232 10.34 6.20 16.41
N PRO A 233 9.36 5.29 16.45
CA PRO A 233 8.21 5.33 15.55
C PRO A 233 7.48 6.67 15.70
N GLY A 234 7.18 7.29 14.57
CA GLY A 234 6.51 8.58 14.50
C GLY A 234 7.38 9.82 14.75
N ARG A 235 8.69 9.68 14.96
CA ARG A 235 9.61 10.82 14.89
C ARG A 235 9.60 11.38 13.47
N VAL A 236 9.47 12.70 13.37
CA VAL A 236 9.54 13.45 12.11
C VAL A 236 10.97 13.93 11.91
N TYR A 237 11.48 13.82 10.69
CA TYR A 237 12.85 14.17 10.34
C TYR A 237 12.93 14.65 8.89
N ALA A 238 14.04 15.22 8.47
CA ALA A 238 14.27 15.55 7.07
C ALA A 238 15.55 14.89 6.55
N ALA A 239 15.50 14.45 5.30
CA ALA A 239 16.62 13.83 4.60
C ALA A 239 16.41 13.95 3.09
N LYS A 240 17.41 13.58 2.30
CA LYS A 240 17.25 13.46 0.84
C LYS A 240 16.11 12.49 0.49
N PRO A 241 15.40 12.73 -0.62
CA PRO A 241 14.44 11.76 -1.13
C PRO A 241 15.16 10.44 -1.39
N TYR A 242 14.43 9.36 -1.18
CA TYR A 242 14.94 8.04 -1.47
C TYR A 242 15.12 7.82 -3.00
N ILE A 243 16.17 7.07 -3.38
CA ILE A 243 16.51 6.77 -4.78
C ILE A 243 16.88 5.28 -4.92
N GLY A 244 15.86 4.41 -5.01
CA GLY A 244 16.01 3.01 -5.42
C GLY A 244 16.51 2.01 -4.37
N PRO A 245 16.20 0.70 -4.54
CA PRO A 245 16.18 -0.33 -3.49
C PRO A 245 17.50 -0.56 -2.73
N PRO A 246 17.44 -0.88 -1.42
CA PRO A 246 16.25 -0.89 -0.56
C PRO A 246 15.92 0.51 -0.01
N GLY A 247 14.64 0.83 0.12
CA GLY A 247 14.22 1.99 0.90
C GLY A 247 12.75 1.99 1.25
N ASN A 248 12.34 3.09 1.86
CA ASN A 248 11.04 3.26 2.45
C ASN A 248 10.40 4.55 1.90
N LEU A 249 9.72 4.42 0.77
CA LEU A 249 8.95 5.48 0.13
C LEU A 249 7.82 5.96 1.06
N ASP A 250 7.25 5.05 1.87
CA ASP A 250 6.12 5.38 2.75
C ASP A 250 6.53 6.40 3.83
N ASP A 251 7.81 6.48 4.22
CA ASP A 251 8.31 7.46 5.19
C ASP A 251 8.24 8.90 4.67
N GLU A 252 8.32 9.10 3.35
CA GLU A 252 8.41 10.42 2.71
C GLU A 252 7.11 10.85 2.01
N ILE A 253 6.10 9.97 1.95
CA ILE A 253 4.78 10.27 1.41
C ILE A 253 3.81 10.60 2.55
N TRP A 254 3.24 11.80 2.47
CA TRP A 254 2.15 12.26 3.31
C TRP A 254 0.84 12.26 2.53
N GLN A 255 -0.28 12.18 3.23
CA GLN A 255 -1.61 12.27 2.65
C GLN A 255 -2.24 13.57 3.14
N TRP A 256 -2.44 14.53 2.23
CA TRP A 256 -3.08 15.80 2.53
C TRP A 256 -4.60 15.67 2.50
N ASP A 257 -5.21 15.97 3.64
CA ASP A 257 -6.65 16.08 3.85
C ASP A 257 -7.01 17.57 3.91
N ALA A 258 -7.31 18.12 2.73
CA ALA A 258 -7.59 19.54 2.55
C ALA A 258 -8.86 20.00 3.29
N GLU A 259 -9.83 19.10 3.48
CA GLU A 259 -11.11 19.43 4.14
C GLU A 259 -10.90 19.63 5.65
N ASN A 260 -10.01 18.83 6.25
CA ASN A 260 -9.74 18.88 7.69
C ASN A 260 -8.41 19.55 8.04
N ASN A 261 -7.66 20.04 7.04
CA ASN A 261 -6.35 20.65 7.19
C ASN A 261 -5.34 19.73 7.89
N ARG A 262 -5.26 18.44 7.51
CA ARG A 262 -4.38 17.46 8.16
C ARG A 262 -3.42 16.79 7.20
N LEU A 263 -2.25 16.46 7.71
CA LEU A 263 -1.26 15.61 7.04
C LEU A 263 -1.20 14.26 7.76
N TYR A 264 -1.47 13.18 7.05
CA TYR A 264 -1.29 11.82 7.57
C TYR A 264 0.02 11.25 7.02
N SER A 265 0.84 10.66 7.87
CA SER A 265 2.01 9.90 7.43
C SER A 265 1.55 8.56 6.85
N THR A 266 2.10 8.20 5.69
CA THR A 266 1.86 6.87 5.10
C THR A 266 2.56 5.80 5.95
N SER A 267 3.81 6.03 6.39
CA SER A 267 4.59 5.06 7.17
C SER A 267 4.05 4.77 8.57
N SER A 268 3.34 5.70 9.21
CA SER A 268 2.82 5.48 10.57
C SER A 268 1.30 5.45 10.65
N ASN A 269 0.59 5.79 9.57
CA ASN A 269 -0.87 5.95 9.55
C ASN A 269 -1.39 6.84 10.71
N MET A 270 -0.61 7.87 11.03
CA MET A 270 -0.87 8.84 12.09
C MET A 270 -0.77 10.27 11.55
N CYS A 271 -1.31 11.24 12.27
CA CYS A 271 -1.35 12.64 11.86
C CYS A 271 -0.10 13.38 12.32
N LEU A 272 0.43 14.27 11.47
CA LEU A 272 1.44 15.23 11.87
C LEU A 272 0.91 16.14 12.97
N GLU A 273 1.64 16.23 14.08
CA GLU A 273 1.26 16.97 15.28
C GLU A 273 2.43 17.82 15.78
N SER A 274 2.16 19.08 16.09
CA SER A 274 3.04 19.90 16.94
C SER A 274 2.91 19.52 18.41
N PHE A 275 4.02 19.26 19.10
CA PHE A 275 4.04 18.91 20.51
C PHE A 275 5.09 19.70 21.30
N GLY A 276 4.75 20.08 22.55
CA GLY A 276 5.65 20.77 23.49
C GLY A 276 5.25 22.20 23.84
N ASN A 277 5.82 22.75 24.92
CA ASN A 277 5.43 24.05 25.49
C ASN A 277 6.41 25.22 25.20
N LYS A 278 7.64 24.98 24.69
CA LYS A 278 8.66 26.05 24.51
C LYS A 278 9.52 25.93 23.24
N THR A 279 10.03 24.74 22.91
CA THR A 279 10.55 24.37 21.58
C THR A 279 9.66 23.24 21.07
N GLN A 280 8.81 23.54 20.09
CA GLN A 280 7.80 22.58 19.65
C GLN A 280 8.43 21.65 18.60
N THR A 281 8.59 20.39 18.98
CA THR A 281 9.02 19.32 18.06
C THR A 281 7.83 18.82 17.26
N LEU A 282 8.08 18.30 16.07
CA LEU A 282 7.07 17.58 15.29
C LEU A 282 7.12 16.08 15.57
N ARG A 283 5.95 15.47 15.65
CA ARG A 283 5.79 14.01 15.71
C ARG A 283 4.56 13.60 14.92
N THR A 284 4.39 12.30 14.70
CA THR A 284 3.10 11.75 14.31
C THR A 284 2.36 11.19 15.53
N SER A 285 1.06 11.38 15.62
CA SER A 285 0.21 10.88 16.70
C SER A 285 -1.17 10.45 16.18
N PRO A 286 -1.95 9.67 16.96
CA PRO A 286 -3.32 9.30 16.59
C PRO A 286 -4.15 10.53 16.20
N CYS A 287 -4.83 10.41 15.08
CA CYS A 287 -5.56 11.53 14.49
C CYS A 287 -6.80 11.89 15.30
N SER A 288 -6.96 13.17 15.64
CA SER A 288 -8.11 13.68 16.39
C SER A 288 -8.77 14.83 15.67
N LYS A 289 -10.10 14.72 15.47
CA LYS A 289 -10.93 15.77 14.85
C LYS A 289 -10.86 17.10 15.61
N ARG A 290 -10.64 17.05 16.92
CA ARG A 290 -10.69 18.19 17.83
C ARG A 290 -9.32 18.81 18.11
N ASN A 291 -8.22 18.13 17.78
CA ASN A 291 -6.89 18.58 18.15
C ASN A 291 -6.39 19.68 17.19
N PRO A 292 -6.24 20.95 17.63
CA PRO A 292 -5.74 22.04 16.78
C PRO A 292 -4.24 21.90 16.46
N ASN A 293 -3.48 21.12 17.24
CA ASN A 293 -2.06 20.87 17.00
C ASN A 293 -1.80 19.94 15.79
N GLN A 294 -2.86 19.32 15.26
CA GLN A 294 -2.80 18.47 14.05
C GLN A 294 -3.35 19.18 12.82
N LYS A 295 -3.68 20.47 12.93
CA LYS A 295 -4.24 21.27 11.84
C LYS A 295 -3.16 22.18 11.27
N TRP A 296 -3.06 22.21 9.94
CA TRP A 296 -2.00 22.86 9.20
C TRP A 296 -2.57 23.73 8.10
N GLU A 297 -2.03 24.93 7.93
CA GLU A 297 -2.36 25.83 6.82
C GLU A 297 -1.15 25.96 5.91
N ILE A 298 -1.36 25.92 4.60
CA ILE A 298 -0.29 26.02 3.61
C ILE A 298 -0.37 27.40 3.00
N VAL A 299 0.59 28.26 3.31
CA VAL A 299 0.59 29.68 2.91
C VAL A 299 2.00 30.08 2.50
N ASN A 300 2.15 30.72 1.34
CA ASN A 300 3.43 31.29 0.87
C ASN A 300 4.64 30.34 0.95
N LYS A 301 4.48 29.09 0.49
CA LYS A 301 5.50 28.02 0.61
C LYS A 301 5.95 27.74 2.06
N THR A 302 5.08 27.97 3.03
CA THR A 302 5.29 27.58 4.43
C THR A 302 4.10 26.73 4.88
N ILE A 303 4.31 25.93 5.92
CA ILE A 303 3.26 25.13 6.55
C ILE A 303 3.12 25.61 8.00
N VAL A 304 1.98 26.21 8.30
CA VAL A 304 1.71 26.92 9.56
C VAL A 304 0.78 26.07 10.44
N SER A 305 1.11 25.92 11.72
CA SER A 305 0.20 25.29 12.68
C SER A 305 -1.06 26.13 12.85
N GLN A 306 -2.23 25.51 12.98
CA GLN A 306 -3.47 26.24 13.22
C GLN A 306 -3.82 26.39 14.70
N ASN A 307 -2.98 25.91 15.61
CA ASN A 307 -3.08 26.15 17.05
C ASN A 307 -2.83 27.63 17.41
N HIS A 308 -2.85 27.94 18.71
CA HIS A 308 -2.66 29.32 19.19
C HIS A 308 -1.28 29.91 18.85
N ALA A 309 -0.25 29.08 18.60
CA ALA A 309 1.09 29.56 18.34
C ALA A 309 1.27 30.07 16.90
N LYS A 310 0.56 29.50 15.91
CA LYS A 310 0.70 29.83 14.48
C LYS A 310 2.15 29.78 13.99
N PHE A 311 2.88 28.74 14.40
CA PHE A 311 4.29 28.55 14.05
C PHE A 311 4.44 27.77 12.74
N CYS A 312 5.54 28.02 12.03
CA CYS A 312 5.87 27.38 10.78
C CYS A 312 6.77 26.16 11.00
N ILE A 313 6.54 25.12 10.21
CA ILE A 313 7.47 23.99 10.10
C ILE A 313 8.82 24.52 9.62
N HIS A 314 9.88 24.07 10.29
CA HIS A 314 11.26 24.47 10.08
C HIS A 314 12.12 23.22 9.98
N VAL A 315 12.99 23.19 8.97
CA VAL A 315 14.01 22.14 8.80
C VAL A 315 15.37 22.74 9.09
N ASP A 316 16.05 22.20 10.08
CA ASP A 316 17.39 22.65 10.45
C ASP A 316 18.42 22.12 9.44
N VAL A 317 18.84 23.00 8.51
CA VAL A 317 19.87 22.71 7.51
C VAL A 317 21.21 23.37 7.84
N ASP A 318 21.26 24.21 8.89
CA ASP A 318 22.47 24.94 9.28
C ASP A 318 23.36 24.11 10.18
N HIS A 319 22.76 23.25 11.00
CA HIS A 319 23.48 22.35 11.88
C HIS A 319 23.79 21.02 11.19
N PRO A 320 24.89 20.34 11.60
CA PRO A 320 25.15 18.98 11.16
C PRO A 320 23.94 18.07 11.43
N PRO A 321 23.69 17.07 10.56
CA PRO A 321 22.69 16.05 10.85
C PRO A 321 22.95 15.39 12.22
N ASN A 322 21.90 14.86 12.82
CA ASN A 322 21.98 14.06 14.03
C ASN A 322 22.85 12.80 13.81
N ASP A 323 23.16 12.07 14.88
CA ASP A 323 23.97 10.83 14.81
C ASP A 323 23.42 9.77 13.84
N ASP A 324 22.11 9.82 13.54
CA ASP A 324 21.44 8.95 12.57
C ASP A 324 21.47 9.49 11.12
N GLY A 325 22.21 10.58 10.87
CA GLY A 325 22.33 11.23 9.57
C GLY A 325 21.11 12.05 9.14
N THR A 326 20.13 12.26 10.03
CA THR A 326 18.89 13.00 9.72
C THR A 326 18.91 14.43 10.24
N LEU A 327 18.27 15.34 9.50
CA LEU A 327 18.06 16.72 9.92
C LEU A 327 16.87 16.83 10.88
N GLU A 328 16.99 17.72 11.85
CA GLU A 328 15.90 18.04 12.77
C GLU A 328 14.78 18.78 12.04
N VAL A 329 13.54 18.43 12.40
CA VAL A 329 12.33 19.12 11.94
C VAL A 329 11.54 19.54 13.16
N ALA A 330 11.36 20.85 13.29
CA ALA A 330 10.69 21.48 14.41
C ALA A 330 9.66 22.49 13.90
N ILE A 331 9.02 23.21 14.82
CA ILE A 331 8.28 24.42 14.46
C ILE A 331 8.86 25.64 15.16
N PHE A 332 8.83 26.77 14.46
CA PHE A 332 9.34 28.05 14.92
C PHE A 332 8.41 29.19 14.47
N PRO A 333 8.51 30.39 15.07
CA PRO A 333 7.86 31.58 14.49
C PRO A 333 8.15 31.71 12.99
N CYS A 334 7.16 32.12 12.21
CA CYS A 334 7.22 32.19 10.74
C CYS A 334 8.10 33.34 10.22
N ASN A 335 9.40 33.31 10.52
CA ASN A 335 10.38 34.35 10.18
C ASN A 335 11.79 33.81 9.88
N ARG A 336 11.92 32.52 9.57
CA ARG A 336 13.21 31.83 9.34
C ARG A 336 13.28 31.21 7.95
N LEU A 337 13.16 32.05 6.92
CA LEU A 337 13.46 31.65 5.54
C LEU A 337 14.99 31.54 5.35
N PRO A 338 15.48 30.61 4.50
CA PRO A 338 14.72 29.66 3.68
C PRO A 338 14.35 28.35 4.40
N HIS A 339 14.65 28.20 5.69
CA HIS A 339 14.49 26.94 6.44
C HIS A 339 13.02 26.57 6.69
N GLN A 340 12.12 27.50 6.42
CA GLN A 340 10.66 27.33 6.48
C GLN A 340 10.02 27.27 5.08
N GLU A 341 10.81 27.31 4.00
CA GLU A 341 10.31 27.11 2.64
C GLU A 341 10.02 25.62 2.40
N ILE A 342 8.77 25.23 2.66
CA ILE A 342 8.24 23.91 2.46
C ILE A 342 7.18 23.94 1.35
N SER A 343 7.44 23.24 0.25
CA SER A 343 6.45 23.07 -0.82
C SER A 343 5.75 21.72 -0.75
N LEU A 344 4.42 21.75 -0.81
CA LEU A 344 3.57 20.57 -0.93
C LEU A 344 3.52 20.12 -2.39
N GLN A 345 4.27 19.08 -2.75
CA GLN A 345 4.27 18.55 -4.12
C GLN A 345 3.37 17.32 -4.22
N GLY A 346 2.28 17.42 -4.99
CA GLY A 346 1.41 16.27 -5.26
C GLY A 346 2.12 15.22 -6.11
N THR A 347 2.06 13.96 -5.69
CA THR A 347 2.72 12.82 -6.39
C THR A 347 2.17 12.56 -7.79
N SER A 348 0.91 12.94 -8.06
CA SER A 348 0.34 12.98 -9.42
C SER A 348 1.01 14.01 -10.33
N PHE A 349 1.80 14.95 -9.81
CA PHE A 349 2.42 16.02 -10.56
C PHE A 349 3.94 16.05 -10.37
N GLU A 350 4.45 15.23 -9.46
CA GLU A 350 5.88 15.13 -9.18
C GLU A 350 6.57 14.35 -10.31
N PRO A 351 7.50 14.97 -11.05
CA PRO A 351 8.23 14.28 -12.09
C PRO A 351 9.22 13.28 -11.47
N LEU A 352 9.23 12.06 -12.02
CA LEU A 352 10.03 10.93 -11.58
C LEU A 352 10.83 10.38 -12.76
N GLU A 353 12.06 9.98 -12.50
CA GLU A 353 12.84 9.11 -13.38
C GLU A 353 12.76 7.68 -12.85
N ILE A 354 12.31 6.73 -13.69
CA ILE A 354 12.22 5.31 -13.33
C ILE A 354 13.32 4.57 -14.09
N LYS A 355 14.28 3.99 -13.37
CA LYS A 355 15.48 3.37 -13.94
C LYS A 355 15.57 1.88 -13.65
N ILE A 356 15.88 1.09 -14.68
CA ILE A 356 16.10 -0.35 -14.56
C ILE A 356 17.51 -0.64 -14.03
N LYS A 357 17.63 -1.63 -13.13
CA LYS A 357 18.93 -2.03 -12.56
C LYS A 357 19.81 -2.77 -13.55
N ALA A 358 19.28 -3.75 -14.28
CA ALA A 358 20.09 -4.65 -15.14
C ALA A 358 20.96 -3.93 -16.18
N HIS A 359 20.50 -2.79 -16.69
CA HIS A 359 21.15 -2.08 -17.80
C HIS A 359 21.29 -0.57 -17.60
N GLY A 360 20.85 -0.03 -16.45
CA GLY A 360 20.92 1.40 -16.14
C GLY A 360 20.05 2.30 -17.04
N GLY A 361 19.14 1.72 -17.82
CA GLY A 361 18.22 2.43 -18.70
C GLY A 361 17.08 3.14 -17.96
N ILE A 362 16.51 4.15 -18.59
CA ILE A 362 15.37 4.93 -18.11
C ILE A 362 14.12 4.46 -18.84
N LEU A 363 13.02 4.22 -18.12
CA LEU A 363 11.72 3.94 -18.70
C LEU A 363 11.32 5.08 -19.64
N THR A 364 11.11 4.76 -20.91
CA THR A 364 10.97 5.72 -21.99
C THR A 364 9.76 5.43 -22.86
N GLU A 365 8.95 6.45 -23.11
CA GLU A 365 7.92 6.45 -24.14
C GLU A 365 8.55 6.76 -25.52
N THR A 366 8.55 5.78 -26.42
CA THR A 366 9.15 5.91 -27.77
C THR A 366 8.11 5.61 -28.84
N SER A 367 7.68 6.63 -29.59
CA SER A 367 6.83 6.50 -30.78
C SER A 367 5.62 5.58 -30.57
N GLY A 368 4.91 5.74 -29.45
CA GLY A 368 3.75 4.89 -29.17
C GLY A 368 4.08 3.55 -28.49
N LYS A 369 5.34 3.26 -28.13
CA LYS A 369 5.79 2.04 -27.44
C LYS A 369 6.47 2.31 -26.09
N LEU A 370 6.33 1.36 -25.16
CA LEU A 370 7.03 1.39 -23.87
C LEU A 370 8.36 0.68 -24.00
N THR A 371 9.42 1.40 -23.68
CA THR A 371 10.81 0.98 -23.86
C THR A 371 11.64 1.36 -22.65
N TRP A 372 12.87 0.90 -22.58
CA TRP A 372 13.88 1.50 -21.71
C TRP A 372 15.10 1.91 -22.54
N GLN A 373 15.73 3.03 -22.19
CA GLN A 373 16.85 3.58 -22.95
C GLN A 373 17.96 4.06 -22.02
N THR A 374 19.21 3.72 -22.34
CA THR A 374 20.39 4.19 -21.60
C THR A 374 20.74 5.64 -21.90
N THR A 375 20.32 6.14 -23.06
CA THR A 375 20.52 7.53 -23.46
C THR A 375 19.43 8.43 -22.89
N ARG A 376 19.84 9.50 -22.21
CA ARG A 376 18.92 10.58 -21.85
C ARG A 376 18.47 11.32 -23.10
N VAL A 377 17.15 11.51 -23.24
CA VAL A 377 16.62 12.24 -24.40
C VAL A 377 16.96 13.72 -24.26
N LYS A 378 17.51 14.32 -25.32
CA LYS A 378 17.88 15.73 -25.35
C LYS A 378 16.71 16.60 -25.83
N GLY A 379 16.67 17.84 -25.34
CA GLY A 379 15.71 18.87 -25.73
C GLY A 379 14.44 18.88 -24.87
N ARG A 380 14.01 20.08 -24.45
CA ARG A 380 12.91 20.30 -23.49
C ARG A 380 11.58 19.67 -23.92
N ARG A 381 11.30 19.62 -25.23
CA ARG A 381 10.08 19.01 -25.80
C ARG A 381 10.03 17.48 -25.66
N ASN A 382 11.16 16.83 -25.38
CA ASN A 382 11.26 15.38 -25.29
C ASN A 382 11.50 14.86 -23.87
N LEU A 383 11.78 15.74 -22.90
CA LEU A 383 12.02 15.34 -21.50
C LEU A 383 10.84 14.55 -20.92
N GLY A 384 9.61 14.95 -21.24
CA GLY A 384 8.40 14.25 -20.80
C GLY A 384 8.31 12.78 -21.23
N ARG A 385 9.12 12.32 -22.20
CA ARG A 385 9.16 10.90 -22.62
C ARG A 385 9.88 10.00 -21.61
N GLN A 386 10.74 10.57 -20.77
CA GLN A 386 11.53 9.86 -19.75
C GLN A 386 11.14 10.25 -18.33
N THR A 387 10.12 11.10 -18.21
CA THR A 387 9.60 11.58 -16.94
C THR A 387 8.22 10.99 -16.72
N TRP A 388 8.00 10.50 -15.51
CA TRP A 388 6.79 9.81 -15.08
C TRP A 388 6.24 10.44 -13.82
N THR A 389 5.00 10.14 -13.47
CA THR A 389 4.42 10.43 -12.16
C THR A 389 3.89 9.13 -11.58
N TYR A 390 3.97 8.94 -10.27
CA TYR A 390 3.38 7.79 -9.59
C TYR A 390 2.48 8.27 -8.46
N ASN A 391 1.19 7.93 -8.53
CA ASN A 391 0.25 8.19 -7.46
C ASN A 391 -0.02 6.87 -6.70
N PRO A 392 0.42 6.72 -5.45
CA PRO A 392 0.23 5.48 -4.68
C PRO A 392 -1.21 5.25 -4.23
N VAL A 393 -2.07 6.27 -4.21
CA VAL A 393 -3.50 6.13 -3.84
C VAL A 393 -4.34 5.64 -5.03
N THR A 394 -4.09 6.17 -6.23
CA THR A 394 -4.78 5.72 -7.45
C THR A 394 -4.09 4.57 -8.15
N GLN A 395 -2.88 4.22 -7.71
CA GLN A 395 -1.99 3.19 -8.27
C GLN A 395 -1.63 3.44 -9.74
N LEU A 396 -1.62 4.70 -10.17
CA LEU A 396 -1.34 5.05 -11.57
C LEU A 396 0.13 5.46 -11.73
N ILE A 397 0.80 4.86 -12.71
CA ILE A 397 2.08 5.34 -13.24
C ILE A 397 1.78 5.99 -14.58
N ALA A 398 2.07 7.27 -14.72
CA ALA A 398 1.64 8.07 -15.85
C ALA A 398 2.80 8.84 -16.49
N SER A 399 2.81 8.90 -17.82
CA SER A 399 3.83 9.62 -18.59
C SER A 399 3.63 11.13 -18.46
N SER A 400 4.72 11.89 -18.33
CA SER A 400 4.70 13.35 -18.34
C SER A 400 4.82 13.94 -19.76
N SER A 401 4.74 13.13 -20.82
CA SER A 401 4.87 13.58 -22.21
C SER A 401 3.67 14.39 -22.72
N ARG A 402 2.54 14.33 -22.02
CA ARG A 402 1.27 14.97 -22.40
C ARG A 402 0.73 15.83 -21.25
N ASN A 403 -0.19 16.74 -21.58
CA ASN A 403 -0.93 17.51 -20.59
C ASN A 403 -1.77 16.59 -19.69
N TYR A 404 -2.15 17.09 -18.51
CA TYR A 404 -2.84 16.31 -17.49
C TYR A 404 -4.14 15.64 -18.00
N GLU A 405 -4.94 16.37 -18.77
CA GLU A 405 -6.24 15.89 -19.29
C GLU A 405 -6.10 14.75 -20.31
N ASN A 406 -4.98 14.67 -21.03
CA ASN A 406 -4.71 13.59 -21.99
C ASN A 406 -3.56 12.71 -21.55
N ARG A 407 -3.31 12.63 -20.23
CA ARG A 407 -2.20 11.87 -19.69
C ARG A 407 -2.41 10.39 -19.96
N HIS A 408 -1.34 9.73 -20.36
CA HIS A 408 -1.35 8.29 -20.61
C HIS A 408 -0.71 7.55 -19.44
N CYS A 409 -1.36 6.47 -19.02
CA CYS A 409 -0.95 5.59 -17.94
C CYS A 409 -0.41 4.28 -18.48
N LEU A 410 0.47 3.68 -17.70
CA LEU A 410 0.99 2.34 -17.92
C LEU A 410 -0.16 1.32 -17.81
N GLU A 411 -0.31 0.47 -18.82
CA GLU A 411 -1.40 -0.51 -18.88
C GLU A 411 -0.89 -1.90 -19.26
N ALA A 412 -1.39 -2.92 -18.58
CA ALA A 412 -1.20 -4.32 -18.94
C ALA A 412 -2.54 -4.90 -19.44
N PRO A 413 -2.81 -4.95 -20.76
CA PRO A 413 -4.14 -5.32 -21.26
C PRO A 413 -4.57 -6.75 -20.94
N ARG A 414 -3.61 -7.64 -20.71
CA ARG A 414 -3.85 -9.07 -20.47
C ARG A 414 -2.96 -9.59 -19.36
N ARG A 415 -3.51 -10.51 -18.56
CA ARG A 415 -2.80 -11.22 -17.51
C ARG A 415 -2.04 -12.43 -18.04
N ILE A 416 -1.01 -12.19 -18.84
CA ILE A 416 -0.22 -13.25 -19.46
C ILE A 416 1.27 -12.94 -19.30
N ASN A 417 2.07 -13.97 -19.06
CA ASN A 417 3.52 -13.82 -19.01
C ASN A 417 4.08 -13.37 -20.36
N SER A 418 5.02 -12.43 -20.32
CA SER A 418 5.57 -11.76 -21.49
C SER A 418 4.51 -10.99 -22.30
N ALA A 419 3.38 -10.62 -21.69
CA ALA A 419 2.42 -9.73 -22.34
C ALA A 419 3.06 -8.35 -22.52
N ARG A 420 2.93 -7.80 -23.73
CA ARG A 420 3.44 -6.47 -24.03
C ARG A 420 2.61 -5.42 -23.31
N LEU A 421 3.29 -4.51 -22.62
CA LEU A 421 2.64 -3.36 -22.00
C LEU A 421 2.36 -2.28 -23.05
N VAL A 422 1.26 -1.57 -22.82
CA VAL A 422 0.84 -0.44 -23.63
C VAL A 422 0.67 0.79 -22.73
N PHE A 423 0.33 1.90 -23.37
CA PHE A 423 -0.07 3.09 -22.64
C PHE A 423 -1.31 3.69 -23.30
N LYS A 424 -2.25 4.03 -22.43
CA LYS A 424 -3.60 4.47 -22.78
C LYS A 424 -3.97 5.64 -21.90
N LEU A 425 -5.02 6.35 -22.26
CA LEU A 425 -5.57 7.41 -21.41
C LEU A 425 -5.77 6.86 -20.00
N CYS A 426 -5.30 7.62 -19.01
CA CYS A 426 -5.43 7.26 -17.61
C CYS A 426 -6.90 7.11 -17.24
N SER A 427 -7.25 5.98 -16.63
CA SER A 427 -8.61 5.66 -16.19
C SER A 427 -8.60 5.03 -14.80
N SER A 428 -9.78 4.67 -14.30
CA SER A 428 -9.92 3.85 -13.10
C SER A 428 -9.78 2.35 -13.38
N ASP A 429 -9.44 1.96 -14.60
CA ASP A 429 -9.44 0.54 -15.01
C ASP A 429 -8.41 -0.26 -14.21
N VAL A 430 -8.81 -1.50 -13.89
CA VAL A 430 -8.04 -2.40 -13.05
C VAL A 430 -6.70 -2.81 -13.66
N ASN A 431 -6.59 -2.74 -14.99
CA ASN A 431 -5.40 -3.10 -15.78
C ASN A 431 -4.35 -1.96 -15.88
N GLN A 432 -4.62 -0.80 -15.26
CA GLN A 432 -3.69 0.33 -15.17
C GLN A 432 -3.11 0.52 -13.76
N LYS A 433 -3.35 -0.44 -12.86
CA LYS A 433 -3.02 -0.32 -11.44
C LYS A 433 -1.68 -0.98 -11.12
N TRP A 434 -0.77 -0.23 -10.51
CA TRP A 434 0.59 -0.62 -10.18
C TRP A 434 0.96 -0.28 -8.75
N VAL A 435 1.73 -1.16 -8.11
CA VAL A 435 2.23 -1.00 -6.74
C VAL A 435 3.74 -1.10 -6.75
N VAL A 436 4.39 -0.04 -6.27
CA VAL A 436 5.85 0.00 -6.12
C VAL A 436 6.25 -0.74 -4.84
N ASN A 437 7.13 -1.73 -4.98
CA ASN A 437 7.86 -2.34 -3.88
C ASN A 437 9.23 -1.66 -3.78
N ASP A 438 9.28 -0.66 -2.93
CA ASP A 438 10.43 0.18 -2.63
C ASP A 438 11.59 -0.57 -1.94
N ILE A 439 11.35 -1.76 -1.39
CA ILE A 439 12.41 -2.58 -0.78
C ILE A 439 13.17 -3.40 -1.83
N THR A 440 12.46 -4.03 -2.76
CA THR A 440 13.09 -4.87 -3.81
C THR A 440 13.32 -4.14 -5.12
N GLY A 441 12.64 -3.00 -5.33
CA GLY A 441 12.58 -2.28 -6.59
C GLY A 441 11.56 -2.86 -7.58
N GLN A 442 10.81 -3.89 -7.22
CA GLN A 442 9.79 -4.43 -8.11
C GLN A 442 8.61 -3.47 -8.26
N ILE A 443 8.12 -3.31 -9.48
CA ILE A 443 6.86 -2.62 -9.73
C ILE A 443 5.83 -3.70 -10.08
N HIS A 444 5.00 -4.04 -9.10
CA HIS A 444 3.98 -5.06 -9.22
C HIS A 444 2.77 -4.51 -9.95
N HIS A 445 2.11 -5.34 -10.75
CA HIS A 445 0.76 -5.04 -11.18
C HIS A 445 -0.22 -5.33 -10.03
N ALA A 446 -1.12 -4.41 -9.73
CA ALA A 446 -1.95 -4.47 -8.52
C ALA A 446 -3.06 -5.53 -8.59
N THR A 447 -3.62 -5.78 -9.77
CA THR A 447 -4.75 -6.71 -9.96
C THR A 447 -4.38 -7.99 -10.72
N HIS A 448 -3.47 -7.91 -11.71
CA HIS A 448 -2.71 -9.05 -12.23
C HIS A 448 -1.65 -9.50 -11.21
N ILE A 449 -2.11 -9.93 -10.03
CA ILE A 449 -1.26 -10.32 -8.91
C ILE A 449 -0.30 -11.44 -9.35
N GLY A 450 0.96 -11.33 -8.90
CA GLY A 450 2.04 -12.23 -9.28
C GLY A 450 2.85 -11.76 -10.50
N PHE A 451 2.41 -10.69 -11.17
CA PHE A 451 3.12 -10.10 -12.29
C PHE A 451 3.78 -8.77 -11.94
N CYS A 452 4.93 -8.53 -12.56
CA CYS A 452 5.80 -7.37 -12.36
C CYS A 452 6.18 -6.74 -13.71
N LEU A 453 6.56 -5.46 -13.65
CA LEU A 453 7.17 -4.74 -14.75
C LEU A 453 8.56 -5.32 -15.06
N ASP A 454 8.78 -5.78 -16.28
CA ASP A 454 10.03 -6.40 -16.73
C ASP A 454 10.59 -5.65 -17.95
N GLY A 455 11.78 -5.08 -17.81
CA GLY A 455 12.49 -4.45 -18.92
C GLY A 455 13.37 -5.46 -19.61
N HIS A 456 12.88 -6.02 -20.70
CA HIS A 456 13.52 -7.13 -21.38
C HIS A 456 14.75 -6.67 -22.18
N LYS A 457 15.66 -7.60 -22.47
CA LYS A 457 16.93 -7.33 -23.17
C LYS A 457 16.79 -6.78 -24.59
N ASP A 458 15.59 -6.88 -25.18
CA ASP A 458 15.25 -6.32 -26.50
C ASP A 458 14.94 -4.81 -26.46
N GLY A 459 15.02 -4.17 -25.28
CA GLY A 459 14.72 -2.75 -25.07
C GLY A 459 13.23 -2.46 -24.89
N LEU A 460 12.36 -3.47 -24.93
CA LEU A 460 10.92 -3.37 -24.67
C LEU A 460 10.60 -3.68 -23.21
N VAL A 461 9.37 -3.37 -22.82
CA VAL A 461 8.87 -3.58 -21.47
C VAL A 461 7.62 -4.46 -21.50
N TYR A 462 7.60 -5.46 -20.63
CA TYR A 462 6.60 -6.51 -20.58
C TYR A 462 6.03 -6.69 -19.18
N LEU A 463 4.89 -7.36 -19.12
CA LEU A 463 4.38 -8.01 -17.93
C LEU A 463 5.05 -9.39 -17.81
N ALA A 464 5.72 -9.68 -16.70
CA ALA A 464 6.32 -10.99 -16.45
C ALA A 464 6.06 -11.47 -15.03
N TRP A 465 6.22 -12.77 -14.79
CA TRP A 465 6.19 -13.32 -13.44
C TRP A 465 7.19 -12.60 -12.54
N CYS A 466 6.74 -12.18 -11.37
CA CYS A 466 7.60 -11.53 -10.39
C CYS A 466 8.70 -12.48 -9.92
N ASP A 467 9.95 -12.09 -10.14
CA ASP A 467 11.14 -12.66 -9.54
C ASP A 467 11.96 -11.53 -8.93
N LYS A 468 12.01 -11.50 -7.59
CA LYS A 468 12.72 -10.44 -6.85
C LYS A 468 14.22 -10.46 -7.09
N ASN A 469 14.78 -11.56 -7.60
CA ASN A 469 16.20 -11.69 -7.91
C ASN A 469 16.52 -11.27 -9.36
N ASN A 470 15.50 -11.09 -10.21
CA ASN A 470 15.67 -10.70 -11.59
C ASN A 470 15.98 -9.18 -11.69
N PRO A 471 17.20 -8.77 -12.10
CA PRO A 471 17.56 -7.36 -12.19
C PRO A 471 16.78 -6.60 -13.27
N ASN A 472 16.13 -7.28 -14.23
CA ASN A 472 15.25 -6.65 -15.21
C ASN A 472 13.90 -6.19 -14.61
N GLN A 473 13.60 -6.66 -13.41
CA GLN A 473 12.39 -6.31 -12.66
C GLN A 473 12.68 -5.39 -11.47
N GLN A 474 13.93 -4.97 -11.28
CA GLN A 474 14.32 -4.05 -10.22
C GLN A 474 14.47 -2.65 -10.79
N TRP A 475 13.67 -1.73 -10.27
CA TRP A 475 13.56 -0.35 -10.71
C TRP A 475 13.85 0.60 -9.55
N SER A 476 14.66 1.63 -9.80
CA SER A 476 14.80 2.77 -8.89
C SER A 476 13.87 3.90 -9.34
N ILE A 477 13.14 4.49 -8.40
CA ILE A 477 12.32 5.67 -8.63
C ILE A 477 13.07 6.86 -8.03
N LYS A 478 13.36 7.84 -8.87
CA LYS A 478 14.04 9.08 -8.46
C LYS A 478 13.11 10.26 -8.68
N PRO A 479 12.67 10.95 -7.61
CA PRO A 479 12.04 12.25 -7.76
C PRO A 479 13.00 13.23 -8.43
N LEU A 480 12.51 13.89 -9.47
CA LEU A 480 13.20 14.99 -10.13
C LEU A 480 12.69 16.27 -9.47
N ARG A 481 13.59 16.99 -8.80
CA ARG A 481 13.33 18.36 -8.44
C ARG A 481 13.86 19.23 -9.56
N ASP A 482 13.12 20.27 -9.91
CA ASP A 482 13.65 21.35 -10.72
C ASP A 482 14.73 22.07 -9.91
N ASP A 483 15.97 21.54 -9.99
CA ASP A 483 17.18 22.34 -9.81
C ASP A 483 17.39 23.27 -11.04
N MET A 484 16.47 23.18 -12.03
CA MET A 484 16.26 24.19 -13.06
C MET A 484 15.51 25.37 -12.44
N GLY A 485 16.26 26.28 -11.83
CA GLY A 485 15.73 27.53 -11.29
C GLY A 485 14.85 28.28 -12.29
N GLY A 486 13.83 28.95 -11.76
CA GLY A 486 13.09 30.02 -12.43
C GLY A 486 12.33 29.62 -13.68
N ILE A 487 11.00 29.56 -13.55
CA ILE A 487 10.11 30.15 -14.56
C ILE A 487 9.19 31.11 -13.83
#